data_AF-A0A512B962-F1
#
_entry.id   AF-A0A512B962-F1
#
_cell.length_a   1.000
_cell.length_b   1.000
_cell.length_c   1.000
_cell.angle_alpha   90.00
_cell.angle_beta   90.00
_cell.angle_gamma   90.00
#
_symmetry.space_group_name_H-M   'P 1'
#
loop_
_entity.id
_entity.type
_entity.pdbx_description
1 polymer ?
#
loop_
_entity_poly.entity_id
_entity_poly.type
_entity_poly.pdbx_seq_one_letter_code
_entity_poly.pdbx_strand_id
1 'polypeptide(L)'
;MPSSHAANHFGLATFWFMVIEDTVNQKWFWLWVWAFIICYAQVYVGVHFPGDVIVGALLGTATGFLSSYVFRKRMAQIDSIKADVQNSGV
;
A
#
# COMPACT_ATOMS: atom_id res chain seq x y z
N MET A 1 6.71 14.61 -17.03
CA MET A 1 7.39 13.52 -16.29
C MET A 1 6.36 12.73 -15.49
N PRO A 2 5.74 11.72 -16.09
CA PRO A 2 4.88 10.74 -15.41
C PRO A 2 5.67 9.69 -14.69
N SER A 3 4.99 9.01 -13.76
CA SER A 3 5.23 7.65 -13.27
C SER A 3 5.50 7.59 -11.77
N SER A 4 6.30 8.50 -11.20
CA SER A 4 6.59 8.49 -9.75
C SER A 4 5.37 8.83 -8.88
N HIS A 5 4.57 9.82 -9.27
CA HIS A 5 3.37 10.17 -8.48
C HIS A 5 2.29 9.08 -8.56
N ALA A 6 1.96 8.54 -9.73
CA ALA A 6 1.00 7.44 -9.84
C ALA A 6 1.45 6.20 -9.04
N ALA A 7 2.72 5.79 -9.19
CA ALA A 7 3.28 4.65 -8.49
C ALA A 7 3.26 4.83 -6.97
N ASN A 8 3.63 6.02 -6.47
CA ASN A 8 3.62 6.30 -5.03
C ASN A 8 2.21 6.27 -4.44
N HIS A 9 1.21 6.83 -5.13
CA HIS A 9 -0.17 6.86 -4.62
C HIS A 9 -0.82 5.47 -4.65
N PHE A 10 -0.58 4.68 -5.71
CA PHE A 10 -1.04 3.30 -5.76
C PHE A 10 -0.31 2.40 -4.76
N GLY A 11 0.99 2.59 -4.56
CA GLY A 11 1.77 1.88 -3.55
C GLY A 11 1.31 2.21 -2.14
N LEU A 12 1.05 3.48 -1.83
CA LEU A 12 0.53 3.91 -0.54
C LEU A 12 -0.89 3.38 -0.29
N ALA A 13 -1.78 3.47 -1.29
CA ALA A 13 -3.13 2.94 -1.18
C ALA A 13 -3.13 1.43 -0.93
N THR A 14 -2.28 0.68 -1.63
CA THR A 14 -2.13 -0.78 -1.45
C THR A 14 -1.57 -1.11 -0.07
N PHE A 15 -0.53 -0.40 0.37
CA PHE A 15 0.06 -0.60 1.70
C PHE A 15 -0.94 -0.31 2.82
N TRP A 16 -1.63 0.83 2.77
CA TRP A 16 -2.66 1.18 3.77
C TRP A 16 -3.84 0.21 3.77
N PHE A 17 -4.31 -0.21 2.60
CA PHE A 17 -5.38 -1.19 2.50
C PHE A 17 -5.02 -2.48 3.26
N MET A 18 -3.81 -3.01 3.03
CA MET A 18 -3.38 -4.27 3.64
C MET A 18 -3.09 -4.14 5.13
N VAL A 19 -2.52 -3.01 5.59
CA VAL A 19 -2.25 -2.79 7.02
C VAL A 19 -3.54 -2.58 7.82
N ILE A 20 -4.49 -1.79 7.29
CA ILE A 20 -5.77 -1.52 7.95
C ILE A 20 -6.64 -2.77 7.96
N GLU A 21 -6.62 -3.58 6.89
CA GLU A 21 -7.29 -4.87 6.88
C GLU A 21 -6.73 -5.80 7.97
N ASP A 22 -5.40 -5.87 8.13
CA ASP A 22 -4.76 -6.74 9.13
C ASP A 22 -4.98 -6.24 10.58
N THR A 23 -5.08 -4.93 10.79
CA THR A 23 -5.22 -4.33 12.14
C THR A 23 -6.68 -4.14 12.58
N VAL A 24 -7.52 -3.62 11.70
CA VAL A 24 -8.90 -3.18 12.03
C VAL A 24 -9.94 -4.13 11.41
N ASN A 25 -9.53 -5.09 10.58
CA ASN A 25 -10.41 -6.01 9.86
C ASN A 25 -11.46 -5.28 8.99
N GLN A 26 -11.13 -4.03 8.59
CA GLN A 26 -12.01 -3.17 7.82
C GLN A 26 -11.42 -2.91 6.45
N LYS A 27 -12.20 -3.21 5.41
CA LYS A 27 -11.77 -3.01 4.01
C LYS A 27 -12.02 -1.57 3.59
N TRP A 28 -10.98 -0.75 3.60
CA TRP A 28 -11.02 0.65 3.17
C TRP A 28 -11.03 0.77 1.65
N PHE A 29 -12.12 0.31 1.02
CA PHE A 29 -12.31 0.36 -0.43
C PHE A 29 -12.24 1.78 -1.02
N TRP A 30 -12.49 2.81 -0.19
CA TRP A 30 -12.37 4.20 -0.59
C TRP A 30 -10.95 4.59 -1.04
N LEU A 31 -9.91 3.90 -0.58
CA LEU A 31 -8.51 4.14 -0.99
C LEU A 31 -8.29 3.87 -2.49
N TRP A 32 -9.01 2.90 -3.05
CA TRP A 32 -8.98 2.61 -4.48
C TRP A 32 -9.68 3.71 -5.28
N VAL A 33 -10.80 4.23 -4.77
CA VAL A 33 -11.50 5.38 -5.38
C VAL A 33 -10.61 6.61 -5.36
N TRP A 34 -9.93 6.87 -4.24
CA TRP A 34 -8.98 7.98 -4.12
C TRP A 34 -7.80 7.84 -5.09
N ALA A 35 -7.18 6.66 -5.17
CA ALA A 35 -6.11 6.39 -6.13
C ALA A 35 -6.58 6.59 -7.58
N PHE A 36 -7.82 6.16 -7.89
CA PHE A 36 -8.43 6.34 -9.21
C PHE A 36 -8.67 7.82 -9.54
N ILE A 37 -9.17 8.61 -8.59
CA ILE A 37 -9.36 10.06 -8.76
C ILE A 37 -8.03 10.77 -9.05
N ILE A 38 -6.98 10.43 -8.32
CA ILE A 38 -5.65 11.04 -8.53
C ILE A 38 -5.07 10.66 -9.88
N CYS A 39 -5.27 9.42 -10.31
CA CYS A 39 -4.83 8.96 -11.63
C CYS A 39 -5.62 9.58 -12.76
N TYR A 40 -6.94 9.72 -12.58
CA TYR A 40 -7.80 10.43 -13.52
C TYR A 40 -7.38 11.90 -13.65
N ALA A 41 -7.04 12.57 -12.54
CA ALA A 41 -6.51 13.94 -12.57
C ALA A 41 -5.22 14.05 -13.40
N GLN A 42 -4.35 13.03 -13.36
CA GLN A 42 -3.10 13.03 -14.15
C GLN A 42 -3.34 12.84 -15.66
N VAL A 43 -4.32 12.01 -16.03
CA VAL A 43 -4.72 11.84 -17.44
C VAL A 43 -5.44 13.10 -17.94
N TYR A 44 -6.27 13.73 -17.10
CA TYR A 44 -7.07 14.90 -17.47
C TYR A 44 -6.22 16.14 -17.77
N VAL A 45 -5.12 16.35 -17.03
CA VAL A 45 -4.17 17.46 -17.31
C VAL A 45 -3.35 17.18 -18.59
N GLY A 46 -3.52 16.01 -19.23
CA GLY A 46 -2.91 15.68 -20.52
C GLY A 46 -1.40 15.46 -20.48
N VAL A 47 -0.81 15.41 -19.27
CA VAL A 47 0.64 15.30 -19.10
C VAL A 47 1.11 13.86 -19.32
N HIS A 48 0.23 12.88 -19.09
CA HIS A 48 0.58 11.46 -19.02
C HIS A 48 -0.37 10.63 -19.86
N PHE A 49 0.17 9.69 -20.63
CA PHE A 49 -0.64 8.77 -21.40
C PHE A 49 -1.35 7.81 -20.44
N PRO A 50 -2.62 7.42 -20.66
CA PRO A 50 -3.33 6.49 -19.79
C PRO A 50 -2.59 5.14 -19.63
N GLY A 51 -1.77 4.76 -20.60
CA GLY A 51 -0.86 3.60 -20.49
C GLY A 51 0.19 3.74 -19.39
N ASP A 52 0.79 4.92 -19.21
CA ASP A 52 1.81 5.17 -18.18
C ASP A 52 1.21 5.07 -16.77
N VAL A 53 -0.04 5.47 -16.62
CA VAL A 53 -0.80 5.37 -15.37
C VAL A 53 -1.08 3.91 -15.01
N ILE A 54 -1.41 3.06 -15.98
CA ILE A 54 -1.65 1.63 -15.76
C ILE A 54 -0.36 0.92 -15.34
N VAL A 55 0.77 1.21 -16.00
CA VAL A 55 2.07 0.64 -15.65
C VAL A 55 2.52 1.13 -14.27
N GLY A 56 2.33 2.42 -13.96
CA GLY A 56 2.58 2.99 -12.64
C GLY A 56 1.69 2.37 -11.56
N ALA A 57 0.42 2.09 -11.86
CA ALA A 57 -0.50 1.42 -10.95
C ALA A 57 -0.05 -0.01 -10.65
N LEU A 58 0.31 -0.78 -11.68
CA LEU A 58 0.80 -2.15 -11.53
C LEU A 58 2.09 -2.20 -10.68
N LEU A 59 3.05 -1.31 -10.96
CA LEU A 59 4.28 -1.20 -10.18
C LEU A 59 4.02 -0.74 -8.74
N GLY A 60 3.11 0.22 -8.56
CA GLY A 60 2.67 0.69 -7.24
C GLY A 60 2.02 -0.43 -6.41
N THR A 61 1.09 -1.18 -7.00
CA THR A 61 0.46 -2.32 -6.33
C THR A 61 1.47 -3.42 -6.01
N ALA A 62 2.39 -3.74 -6.91
CA ALA A 62 3.43 -4.74 -6.67
C ALA A 62 4.37 -4.33 -5.51
N THR A 63 4.81 -3.07 -5.49
CA THR A 63 5.65 -2.53 -4.41
C THR A 63 4.91 -2.44 -3.08
N GLY A 64 3.66 -1.99 -3.08
CA GLY A 64 2.79 -1.96 -1.89
C GLY A 64 2.53 -3.34 -1.30
N PHE A 65 2.30 -4.34 -2.16
CA PHE A 65 2.16 -5.74 -1.72
C PHE A 65 3.43 -6.26 -1.05
N LEU A 66 4.60 -6.04 -1.67
CA LEU A 66 5.89 -6.45 -1.12
C LEU A 66 6.17 -5.77 0.23
N SER A 67 5.91 -4.47 0.34
CA SER A 67 6.05 -3.72 1.59
C SER A 67 5.11 -4.25 2.68
N SER A 68 3.85 -4.54 2.36
CA SER A 68 2.91 -5.12 3.32
C SER A 68 3.37 -6.50 3.81
N TYR A 69 3.89 -7.34 2.90
CA TYR A 69 4.35 -8.68 3.24
C TYR A 69 5.53 -8.63 4.22
N VAL A 70 6.49 -7.75 3.96
CA VAL A 70 7.63 -7.52 4.87
C VAL A 70 7.13 -6.98 6.22
N PHE A 71 6.18 -6.04 6.20
CA PHE A 71 5.62 -5.44 7.42
C PHE A 71 4.93 -6.48 8.31
N ARG A 72 4.05 -7.31 7.73
CA ARG A 72 3.35 -8.39 8.46
C ARG A 72 4.32 -9.40 9.06
N LYS A 73 5.36 -9.79 8.32
CA LYS A 73 6.41 -10.68 8.84
C LYS A 73 7.17 -10.07 10.01
N ARG A 74 7.46 -8.76 9.97
CA ARG A 74 8.11 -8.02 11.06
C ARG A 74 7.21 -7.88 12.28
N MET A 75 5.94 -7.56 12.09
CA MET A 75 4.92 -7.52 13.15
C MET A 75 4.82 -8.86 13.87
N ALA A 76 4.69 -9.96 13.12
CA ALA A 76 4.63 -11.30 13.70
C ALA A 76 5.90 -11.68 14.51
N GLN A 77 7.09 -11.25 14.07
CA GLN A 77 8.32 -11.43 14.85
C GLN A 77 8.33 -10.61 16.14
N ILE A 78 7.80 -9.38 16.11
CA ILE A 78 7.70 -8.53 17.31
C ILE A 78 6.74 -9.17 18.32
N ASP A 79 5.62 -9.71 17.85
CA ASP A 79 4.65 -10.35 18.72
C ASP A 79 5.18 -11.64 19.35
N SER A 80 5.98 -12.42 18.62
CA SER A 80 6.65 -13.59 19.21
C SER A 80 7.67 -13.18 20.28
N ILE A 81 8.48 -12.14 20.02
CA ILE A 81 9.46 -11.63 21.01
C ILE A 81 8.75 -11.11 22.27
N LYS A 82 7.64 -10.37 22.12
CA LYS A 82 6.85 -9.90 23.26
C LYS A 82 6.28 -11.06 24.07
N ALA A 83 5.81 -12.12 23.41
CA ALA A 83 5.32 -13.32 24.08
C ALA A 83 6.43 -14.03 24.85
N ASP A 84 7.64 -14.12 24.27
CA ASP A 84 8.81 -14.72 24.94
C ASP A 84 9.25 -13.89 26.15
N VAL A 85 9.28 -12.56 26.04
CA VAL A 85 9.63 -11.64 27.16
C VAL A 85 8.59 -11.74 28.28
N GLN A 86 7.30 -11.76 27.95
CA GLN A 86 6.22 -11.90 28.94
C GLN A 86 6.29 -13.26 29.67
N ASN A 87 6.65 -14.33 28.98
CA ASN A 87 6.80 -15.68 29.56
C ASN A 87 8.10 -15.86 30.35
N SER A 88 9.09 -14.98 30.18
CA SER A 88 10.39 -15.05 30.87
C SER A 88 10.37 -14.50 32.30
N GLY A 89 9.26 -13.91 32.74
CA GLY A 89 8.97 -13.67 34.17
C GLY A 89 9.95 -12.75 34.92
N VAL A 90 10.51 -11.73 34.26
CA VAL A 90 11.11 -10.57 34.96
C VAL A 90 10.00 -9.60 35.34
#